data_AF-A0A6C0JX11-F1
#
_entry.id   AF-A0A6C0JX11-F1
#
_cell.length_a   1.000
_cell.length_b   1.000
_cell.length_c   1.000
_cell.angle_alpha   90.00
_cell.angle_beta   90.00
_cell.angle_gamma   90.00
#
_symmetry.space_group_name_H-M   'P 1'
#
loop_
_entity.id
_entity.type
_entity.pdbx_description
1 polymer ?
#
loop_
_entity_poly.entity_id
_entity_poly.type
_entity_poly.pdbx_seq_one_letter_code
_entity_poly.pdbx_strand_id
1 'polypeptide(L)'
;MNYLLYMDDFTRACKDGDIATATRLLPSVDPSSPDNWGIHMASFYGHLDVVRLLLEDPRVDPSSSSNYALRWASANGHLVVVQLLLTDSRVDSSALGNAAMNWAKQSGHTEIADLLTEHMYRLDGPEYTKNIL
;
A
#
# COMPACT_ATOMS: atom_id res chain seq x y z
N MET A 1 -18.11 16.99 -6.22
CA MET A 1 -17.75 17.11 -4.79
C MET A 1 -16.23 17.13 -4.71
N ASN A 2 -15.64 18.19 -4.16
CA ASN A 2 -14.21 18.46 -4.26
C ASN A 2 -13.49 17.85 -3.04
N TYR A 3 -13.07 16.59 -3.14
CA TYR A 3 -12.45 15.83 -2.03
C TYR A 3 -11.15 16.46 -1.49
N LEU A 4 -10.56 17.42 -2.22
CA LEU A 4 -9.36 18.15 -1.82
C LEU A 4 -9.57 19.16 -0.68
N LEU A 5 -10.82 19.48 -0.32
CA LEU A 5 -11.14 20.49 0.71
C LEU A 5 -11.46 19.91 2.10
N TYR A 6 -11.41 18.58 2.30
CA TYR A 6 -11.81 17.96 3.56
C TYR A 6 -10.94 16.76 3.96
N MET A 7 -9.62 16.87 3.80
CA MET A 7 -8.69 15.94 4.45
C MET A 7 -8.54 16.36 5.92
N ASP A 8 -8.85 15.46 6.85
CA ASP A 8 -8.55 15.68 8.25
C ASP A 8 -7.03 15.75 8.50
N ASP A 9 -6.65 16.20 9.69
CA ASP A 9 -5.25 16.39 10.05
C ASP A 9 -4.43 15.10 9.96
N PHE A 10 -5.04 13.94 10.25
CA PHE A 10 -4.39 12.65 10.17
C PHE A 10 -4.08 12.25 8.73
N THR A 11 -5.09 12.33 7.86
CA THR A 11 -4.96 12.01 6.44
C THR A 11 -3.96 12.95 5.75
N ARG A 12 -3.95 14.23 6.13
CA ARG A 12 -2.93 15.18 5.64
C ARG A 12 -1.53 14.83 6.13
N ALA A 13 -1.36 14.46 7.39
CA ALA A 13 -0.07 13.98 7.90
C ALA A 13 0.42 12.74 7.13
N CYS A 14 -0.48 11.79 6.83
CA CYS A 14 -0.14 10.62 6.02
C CYS A 14 0.28 10.99 4.60
N LYS A 15 -0.42 11.93 3.98
CA LYS A 15 -0.11 12.45 2.64
C LYS A 15 1.24 13.16 2.59
N ASP A 16 1.55 13.98 3.60
CA ASP A 16 2.74 14.83 3.62
C ASP A 16 3.97 14.08 4.20
N GLY A 17 3.79 12.84 4.68
CA GLY A 17 4.85 12.03 5.27
C GLY A 17 5.23 12.46 6.68
N ASP A 18 4.39 13.24 7.36
CA ASP A 18 4.61 13.69 8.73
C ASP A 18 4.32 12.56 9.72
N ILE A 19 5.33 11.69 9.90
CA ILE A 19 5.26 10.55 10.81
C ILE A 19 5.00 10.96 12.26
N ALA A 20 5.49 12.13 12.70
CA ALA A 20 5.31 12.60 14.06
C ALA A 20 3.84 12.95 14.33
N THR A 21 3.20 13.67 13.41
CA THR A 21 1.77 13.98 13.52
C THR A 21 0.91 12.74 13.32
N ALA A 22 1.23 11.88 12.35
CA ALA A 22 0.51 10.63 12.12
C ALA A 22 0.52 9.75 13.38
N THR A 23 1.70 9.51 13.97
CA THR A 23 1.87 8.73 15.21
C THR A 23 1.06 9.34 16.37
N ARG A 24 1.11 10.66 16.52
CA ARG A 24 0.41 11.36 17.60
C ARG A 24 -1.12 11.25 17.49
N LEU A 25 -1.65 11.32 16.27
CA LEU A 25 -3.10 11.34 16.03
C LEU A 25 -3.71 9.93 15.94
N LEU A 26 -2.96 8.94 15.48
CA LEU A 26 -3.42 7.56 15.25
C LEU A 26 -4.29 6.96 16.37
N PRO A 27 -3.96 7.12 17.68
CA PRO A 27 -4.78 6.56 18.76
C PRO A 27 -6.17 7.20 18.92
N SER A 28 -6.36 8.41 18.37
CA SER A 28 -7.55 9.24 18.58
C SER A 28 -8.48 9.34 17.38
N VAL A 29 -8.07 8.76 16.25
CA VAL A 29 -8.84 8.77 14.99
C VAL A 29 -9.12 7.34 14.53
N ASP A 30 -10.04 7.20 13.57
CA ASP A 30 -10.19 5.98 12.79
C ASP A 30 -9.29 6.07 11.55
N PRO A 31 -8.15 5.34 11.48
CA PRO A 31 -7.23 5.43 10.36
C PRO A 31 -7.76 4.79 9.08
N SER A 32 -8.85 4.02 9.16
CA SER A 32 -9.54 3.44 8.01
C SER A 32 -10.50 4.42 7.34
N SER A 33 -10.75 5.59 7.94
CA SER A 33 -11.69 6.58 7.43
C SER A 33 -10.97 7.79 6.79
N PRO A 34 -11.45 8.30 5.64
CA PRO A 34 -12.40 7.65 4.73
C PRO A 34 -11.70 6.57 3.91
N ASP A 35 -12.29 5.38 3.77
CA ASP A 35 -11.88 4.32 2.82
C ASP A 35 -10.37 3.99 2.74
N ASN A 36 -9.66 4.03 3.87
CA ASN A 36 -8.21 3.83 4.00
C ASN A 36 -7.36 4.86 3.22
N TRP A 37 -7.87 6.08 3.06
CA TRP A 37 -7.20 7.13 2.29
C TRP A 37 -5.81 7.50 2.83
N GLY A 38 -5.59 7.37 4.14
CA GLY A 38 -4.28 7.59 4.77
C GLY A 38 -3.18 6.73 4.15
N ILE A 39 -3.37 5.41 4.08
CA ILE A 39 -2.38 4.49 3.51
C ILE A 39 -2.29 4.63 1.99
N HIS A 40 -3.39 4.97 1.30
CA HIS A 40 -3.37 5.26 -0.14
C HIS A 40 -2.45 6.45 -0.45
N MET A 41 -2.59 7.56 0.28
CA MET A 41 -1.78 8.76 0.07
C MET A 41 -0.32 8.54 0.46
N ALA A 42 -0.07 7.93 1.62
CA ALA A 42 1.30 7.60 2.03
C ALA A 42 2.01 6.72 0.99
N SER A 43 1.30 5.74 0.41
CA SER A 43 1.83 4.85 -0.63
C SER A 43 2.04 5.56 -1.97
N PHE A 44 1.13 6.47 -2.34
CA PHE A 44 1.27 7.28 -3.55
C PHE A 44 2.51 8.18 -3.52
N TYR A 45 2.79 8.81 -2.37
CA TYR A 45 3.93 9.70 -2.20
C TYR A 45 5.21 8.99 -1.71
N GLY A 46 5.15 7.69 -1.44
CA GLY A 46 6.33 6.89 -1.11
C GLY A 46 6.81 7.02 0.35
N HIS A 47 5.92 7.41 1.26
CA HIS A 47 6.23 7.63 2.67
C HIS A 47 6.31 6.32 3.47
N LEU A 48 7.43 5.61 3.32
CA LEU A 48 7.66 4.29 3.91
C LEU A 48 7.33 4.19 5.41
N ASP A 49 7.79 5.15 6.21
CA ASP A 49 7.60 5.10 7.67
C ASP A 49 6.14 5.26 8.07
N VAL A 50 5.39 6.08 7.32
CA VAL A 50 3.95 6.23 7.51
C VAL A 50 3.22 4.96 7.07
N VAL A 51 3.58 4.37 5.92
CA VAL A 51 2.98 3.11 5.47
C VAL A 51 3.20 2.01 6.52
N ARG A 52 4.41 1.90 7.07
CA ARG A 52 4.74 0.94 8.14
C ARG A 52 3.88 1.15 9.38
N LEU A 53 3.82 2.38 9.88
CA LEU A 53 2.97 2.74 11.02
C LEU A 53 1.51 2.32 10.79
N LEU A 54 0.99 2.58 9.59
CA LEU A 54 -0.40 2.26 9.26
C LEU A 54 -0.64 0.74 9.16
N LEU A 55 0.32 -0.03 8.63
CA LEU A 55 0.22 -1.49 8.53
C LEU A 55 0.24 -2.18 9.91
N GLU A 56 0.91 -1.58 10.91
CA GLU A 56 0.91 -2.08 12.29
C GLU A 56 -0.44 -1.90 13.00
N ASP A 57 -1.31 -1.00 12.50
CA ASP A 57 -2.64 -0.79 13.05
C ASP A 57 -3.66 -1.75 12.41
N PRO A 58 -4.29 -2.66 13.18
CA PRO A 58 -5.20 -3.66 12.63
C PRO A 58 -6.49 -3.07 12.04
N ARG A 59 -6.79 -1.79 12.30
CA ARG A 59 -7.94 -1.08 11.73
C ARG A 59 -7.72 -0.71 10.27
N VAL A 60 -6.47 -0.58 9.83
CA VAL A 60 -6.14 -0.24 8.45
C VAL A 60 -6.23 -1.49 7.58
N ASP A 61 -6.92 -1.40 6.45
CA ASP A 61 -6.97 -2.43 5.42
C ASP A 61 -6.12 -2.03 4.19
N PRO A 62 -4.93 -2.60 4.00
CA PRO A 62 -4.07 -2.30 2.85
C PRO A 62 -4.61 -2.84 1.52
N SER A 63 -5.60 -3.75 1.55
CA SER A 63 -6.27 -4.29 0.37
C SER A 63 -7.44 -3.42 -0.12
N SER A 64 -7.78 -2.37 0.63
CA SER A 64 -8.85 -1.43 0.32
C SER A 64 -8.79 -0.93 -1.13
N SER A 65 -9.97 -0.72 -1.71
CA SER A 65 -10.12 -0.23 -3.09
C SER A 65 -9.33 -1.05 -4.12
N SER A 66 -9.33 -2.39 -3.91
CA SER A 66 -8.59 -3.34 -4.74
C SER A 66 -7.08 -3.08 -4.76
N ASN A 67 -6.47 -3.09 -3.57
CA ASN A 67 -5.04 -2.90 -3.34
C ASN A 67 -4.52 -1.55 -3.89
N TYR A 68 -5.26 -0.47 -3.64
CA TYR A 68 -4.92 0.84 -4.21
C TYR A 68 -3.57 1.35 -3.72
N ALA A 69 -3.21 1.09 -2.45
CA ALA A 69 -1.90 1.37 -1.90
C ALA A 69 -0.77 0.76 -2.76
N LEU A 70 -0.86 -0.55 -3.04
CA LEU A 70 0.12 -1.27 -3.86
C LEU A 70 0.18 -0.73 -5.29
N ARG A 71 -0.99 -0.50 -5.91
CA ARG A 71 -1.09 0.01 -7.28
C ARG A 71 -0.43 1.37 -7.42
N TRP A 72 -0.69 2.30 -6.50
CA TRP A 72 -0.10 3.63 -6.55
C TRP A 72 1.40 3.64 -6.25
N ALA A 73 1.86 2.87 -5.26
CA ALA A 73 3.29 2.73 -5.00
C ALA A 73 4.02 2.17 -6.23
N SER A 74 3.40 1.20 -6.92
CA SER A 74 3.94 0.58 -8.13
C SER A 74 4.00 1.55 -9.31
N ALA A 75 2.92 2.32 -9.53
CA ALA A 75 2.84 3.29 -10.62
C ALA A 75 3.80 4.48 -10.46
N ASN A 76 4.20 4.81 -9.23
CA ASN A 76 5.08 5.93 -8.92
C ASN A 76 6.53 5.52 -8.62
N GLY A 77 6.86 4.23 -8.69
CA GLY A 77 8.24 3.78 -8.57
C GLY A 77 8.75 3.59 -7.14
N HIS A 78 7.86 3.52 -6.15
CA HIS A 78 8.23 3.41 -4.73
C HIS A 78 8.55 1.97 -4.34
N LEU A 79 9.67 1.43 -4.84
CA LEU A 79 10.07 0.03 -4.67
C LEU A 79 10.02 -0.46 -3.22
N VAL A 80 10.57 0.31 -2.28
CA VAL A 80 10.63 -0.10 -0.86
C VAL A 80 9.24 -0.15 -0.23
N VAL A 81 8.32 0.73 -0.65
CA VAL A 81 6.91 0.68 -0.21
C VAL A 81 6.20 -0.54 -0.81
N VAL A 82 6.45 -0.85 -2.08
CA VAL A 82 5.93 -2.08 -2.71
C VAL A 82 6.40 -3.32 -1.96
N GLN A 83 7.70 -3.43 -1.69
CA GLN A 83 8.26 -4.54 -0.91
C GLN A 83 7.60 -4.68 0.45
N LEU A 84 7.43 -3.56 1.19
CA LEU A 84 6.77 -3.58 2.49
C LEU A 84 5.31 -4.05 2.39
N LEU A 85 4.53 -3.50 1.47
CA LEU A 85 3.12 -3.87 1.27
C LEU A 85 2.97 -5.36 0.93
N LEU A 86 3.88 -5.93 0.14
CA LEU A 86 3.88 -7.36 -0.22
C LEU A 86 4.23 -8.29 0.95
N THR A 87 4.71 -7.77 2.08
CA THR A 87 4.89 -8.59 3.29
C THR A 87 3.61 -8.79 4.08
N ASP A 88 2.58 -7.97 3.83
CA ASP A 88 1.28 -8.08 4.48
C ASP A 88 0.41 -9.11 3.74
N SER A 89 0.02 -10.18 4.44
CA SER A 89 -0.74 -11.29 3.85
C SER A 89 -2.13 -10.90 3.35
N ARG A 90 -2.64 -9.72 3.70
CA ARG A 90 -3.93 -9.21 3.22
C ARG A 90 -3.82 -8.64 1.81
N VAL A 91 -2.62 -8.30 1.35
CA VAL A 91 -2.38 -7.70 0.04
C VAL A 91 -2.35 -8.78 -1.04
N ASP A 92 -3.21 -8.61 -2.05
CA ASP A 92 -3.24 -9.45 -3.24
C ASP A 92 -2.62 -8.70 -4.42
N SER A 93 -1.39 -9.08 -4.79
CA SER A 93 -0.66 -8.49 -5.92
C SER A 93 -1.28 -8.79 -7.29
N SER A 94 -2.15 -9.79 -7.38
CA SER A 94 -2.82 -10.21 -8.61
C SER A 94 -4.15 -9.50 -8.87
N ALA A 95 -4.62 -8.70 -7.90
CA ALA A 95 -5.89 -8.01 -7.95
C ALA A 95 -6.07 -7.19 -9.24
N LEU A 96 -7.31 -7.16 -9.73
CA LEU A 96 -7.72 -6.50 -10.97
C LEU A 96 -6.87 -6.93 -12.19
N GLY A 97 -6.49 -8.20 -12.26
CA GLY A 97 -5.71 -8.74 -13.39
C GLY A 97 -4.29 -8.18 -13.42
N ASN A 98 -3.60 -8.22 -12.27
CA ASN A 98 -2.23 -7.75 -12.10
C ASN A 98 -2.07 -6.24 -12.33
N ALA A 99 -3.06 -5.44 -11.91
CA ALA A 99 -3.09 -4.01 -12.20
C ALA A 99 -1.85 -3.26 -11.69
N ALA A 100 -1.34 -3.62 -10.49
CA ALA A 100 -0.13 -3.02 -9.93
C ALA A 100 1.10 -3.23 -10.85
N MET A 101 1.30 -4.46 -11.34
CA MET A 101 2.39 -4.80 -12.27
C MET A 101 2.22 -4.06 -13.60
N ASN A 102 1.00 -4.03 -14.15
CA ASN A 102 0.72 -3.34 -15.40
C ASN A 102 0.98 -1.83 -15.30
N TRP A 103 0.68 -1.21 -14.15
CA TRP A 103 0.94 0.20 -13.90
C TRP A 103 2.43 0.48 -13.75
N ALA A 104 3.17 -0.35 -13.02
CA ALA A 104 4.63 -0.25 -12.96
C ALA A 104 5.27 -0.31 -14.35
N LYS A 105 4.83 -1.25 -15.20
CA LYS A 105 5.31 -1.37 -16.59
C LYS A 105 5.01 -0.13 -17.44
N GLN A 106 3.78 0.39 -17.37
CA GLN A 106 3.37 1.58 -18.11
C GLN A 106 4.14 2.83 -17.68
N SER A 107 4.52 2.92 -16.40
CA SER A 107 5.36 4.00 -15.86
C SER A 107 6.87 3.77 -16.04
N GLY A 108 7.29 2.63 -16.58
CA GLY A 108 8.71 2.30 -16.80
C GLY A 108 9.47 1.80 -15.56
N HIS A 109 8.77 1.44 -14.48
CA HIS A 109 9.36 0.90 -13.25
C HIS A 109 9.58 -0.62 -13.35
N THR A 110 10.55 -1.02 -14.18
CA THR A 110 10.81 -2.43 -14.50
C THR A 110 11.14 -3.29 -13.29
N GLU A 111 11.96 -2.78 -12.35
CA GLU A 111 12.33 -3.52 -11.13
C GLU A 111 11.11 -3.88 -10.26
N ILE A 112 10.13 -2.98 -10.17
CA ILE A 112 8.87 -3.25 -9.46
C ILE A 112 8.03 -4.28 -10.22
N ALA A 113 7.99 -4.18 -11.55
CA ALA A 113 7.26 -5.13 -12.37
C ALA A 113 7.83 -6.56 -12.24
N ASP A 114 9.17 -6.67 -12.18
CA ASP A 114 9.86 -7.94 -11.97
C ASP A 114 9.59 -8.48 -10.56
N LEU A 115 9.68 -7.64 -9.52
CA LEU A 115 9.33 -8.02 -8.15
C LEU A 115 7.90 -8.56 -8.03
N LEU A 116 6.92 -7.87 -8.64
CA LEU A 116 5.51 -8.30 -8.63
C LEU A 116 5.30 -9.59 -9.42
N THR A 117 6.05 -9.77 -10.51
CA THR A 117 6.04 -11.01 -11.30
C THR A 117 6.55 -12.18 -10.46
N GLU A 118 7.69 -12.01 -9.77
CA GLU A 118 8.24 -13.02 -8.87
C GLU A 118 7.28 -13.35 -7.72
N HIS A 119 6.68 -12.33 -7.10
CA HIS A 119 5.74 -12.51 -5.99
C HIS A 119 4.56 -13.39 -6.40
N MET A 120 3.97 -13.13 -7.57
CA MET A 120 2.86 -13.93 -8.11
C MET A 120 3.27 -15.39 -8.35
N TYR A 121 4.42 -15.65 -8.98
CA TYR A 121 4.89 -17.02 -9.22
C TYR A 121 5.20 -17.79 -7.93
N ARG A 122 5.57 -17.11 -6.84
CA ARG A 122 5.75 -17.75 -5.53
C ARG A 122 4.42 -18.19 -4.92
N LEU A 123 3.33 -17.48 -5.15
CA LEU A 123 2.00 -17.82 -4.65
C LEU A 123 1.36 -18.98 -5.45
N ASP A 124 1.65 -19.08 -6.76
CA ASP A 124 1.10 -20.10 -7.66
C ASP A 124 2.01 -21.34 -7.84
N GLY A 125 3.16 -21.39 -7.14
CA GLY A 125 4.16 -22.45 -7.29
C GLY A 125 3.82 -23.74 -6.51
N PRO A 126 4.25 -24.94 -6.99
CA PRO A 126 3.99 -26.22 -6.34
C PRO A 126 4.60 -26.37 -4.93
N GLU A 127 5.51 -25.47 -4.53
CA GLU A 127 6.17 -25.49 -3.20
C GLU A 127 5.36 -24.82 -2.07
N TYR A 128 4.28 -24.08 -2.37
CA TYR A 128 3.45 -23.44 -1.33
C TYR A 128 2.72 -24.46 -0.42
N THR A 129 2.55 -25.71 -0.86
CA THR A 129 1.97 -26.77 -0.02
C THR A 129 2.89 -27.30 1.08
N LYS A 130 4.15 -26.83 1.19
CA LYS A 130 5.12 -27.41 2.15
C LYS A 130 5.37 -26.63 3.44
N ASN A 131 4.87 -25.40 3.60
CA ASN A 131 5.18 -24.58 4.79
C ASN A 131 3.93 -24.03 5.52
N ILE A 132 2.81 -24.75 5.51
CA ILE A 132 1.73 -24.55 6.48
C ILE A 132 1.70 -25.78 7.41
N LEU A 133 2.61 -25.79 8.38
CA LEU A 133 2.51 -26.52 9.65
C LEU A 133 2.87 -25.57 10.78
#